data_AF-A0A4P7UAY9-F1
#
_entry.id   AF-A0A4P7UAY9-F1
#
_cell.length_a   1.000
_cell.length_b   1.000
_cell.length_c   1.000
_cell.angle_alpha   90.00
_cell.angle_beta   90.00
_cell.angle_gamma   90.00
#
_symmetry.space_group_name_H-M   'P 1'
#
loop_
_entity.id
_entity.type
_entity.pdbx_description
1 polymer ?
#
loop_
_entity_poly.entity_id
_entity_poly.type
_entity_poly.pdbx_seq_one_letter_code
_entity_poly.pdbx_strand_id
1 'polypeptide(L)'
;MSRELPALPLALGGGLAAAASFEPYGCGWLAPLAMTMLWLAVRGSSWRAALLRGACFGAAFMGVLLWWLVDSIGWVAWALLASTQGVAVAVAAVGVSAVSRLPGGPVWAGAAWSLVETIRSAWPLGGMPWGRWGVTALETPWEDLLPYAGISGTGFVVATAGFALGGMVGRRRGGSAAVMVGLVAAVAATTAVPYVAPTQGTFRIAACVGWRAG
;
A
#
# COMPACT_ATOMS: atom_id res chain seq x y z
N MET A 1 22.86 4.69 22.63
CA MET A 1 21.46 5.15 22.66
C MET A 1 21.10 5.96 21.40
N SER A 2 21.48 5.52 20.19
CA SER A 2 21.48 6.42 19.00
C SER A 2 21.17 5.74 17.64
N ARG A 3 20.40 4.63 17.61
CA ARG A 3 19.93 4.02 16.34
C ARG A 3 18.43 4.24 16.03
N GLU A 4 17.71 4.95 16.90
CA GLU A 4 16.26 5.17 16.79
C GLU A 4 15.89 6.36 15.88
N LEU A 5 16.74 7.40 15.85
CA LEU A 5 16.45 8.66 15.15
C LEU A 5 16.20 8.55 13.63
N PRO A 6 16.81 7.65 12.84
CA PRO A 6 16.47 7.55 11.41
C PRO A 6 15.17 6.78 11.15
N ALA A 7 14.68 5.97 12.09
CA ALA A 7 13.55 5.06 11.82
C ALA A 7 12.18 5.76 11.85
N LEU A 8 12.01 6.75 12.73
CA LEU A 8 10.77 7.53 12.83
C LEU A 8 10.56 8.46 11.63
N PRO A 9 11.55 9.27 11.21
CA PRO A 9 11.45 10.07 9.98
C PRO A 9 11.20 9.21 8.74
N LEU A 10 11.80 8.01 8.69
CA LEU A 10 11.57 7.07 7.58
C LEU A 10 10.14 6.53 7.58
N ALA A 11 9.58 6.22 8.75
CA ALA A 11 8.18 5.80 8.86
C ALA A 11 7.21 6.92 8.48
N LEU A 12 7.44 8.15 8.96
CA LEU A 12 6.63 9.31 8.61
C LEU A 12 6.73 9.64 7.12
N GLY A 13 7.95 9.73 6.58
CA GLY A 13 8.19 9.98 5.16
C GLY A 13 7.61 8.88 4.28
N GLY A 14 7.68 7.62 4.71
CA GLY A 14 7.04 6.50 4.04
C GLY A 14 5.51 6.62 4.03
N GLY A 15 4.90 7.06 5.14
CA GLY A 15 3.45 7.28 5.22
C GLY A 15 2.98 8.45 4.35
N LEU A 16 3.77 9.52 4.26
CA LEU A 16 3.50 10.63 3.34
C LEU A 16 3.67 10.22 1.88
N ALA A 17 4.71 9.45 1.56
CA ALA A 17 4.89 8.87 0.22
C ALA A 17 3.74 7.92 -0.14
N ALA A 18 3.23 7.15 0.84
CA ALA A 18 2.04 6.33 0.67
C ALA A 18 0.79 7.17 0.40
N ALA A 19 0.60 8.32 1.05
CA ALA A 19 -0.52 9.20 0.75
C ALA A 19 -0.39 9.82 -0.65
N ALA A 20 0.82 10.22 -1.05
CA ALA A 20 1.09 10.80 -2.35
C ALA A 20 0.98 9.82 -3.53
N SER A 21 0.93 8.51 -3.27
CA SER A 21 0.63 7.52 -4.32
C SER A 21 -0.85 7.42 -4.67
N PHE A 22 -1.73 8.12 -3.96
CA PHE A 22 -3.15 8.24 -4.27
C PHE A 22 -3.48 9.68 -4.69
N GLU A 23 -4.68 9.87 -5.21
CA GLU A 23 -5.24 11.17 -5.53
C GLU A 23 -5.18 12.11 -4.31
N PRO A 24 -4.91 13.41 -4.52
CA PRO A 24 -4.89 14.11 -5.81
C PRO A 24 -3.56 14.01 -6.59
N TYR A 25 -2.50 13.47 -5.98
CA TYR A 25 -1.18 13.43 -6.63
C TYR A 25 -1.04 12.25 -7.60
N GLY A 26 -1.61 11.09 -7.26
CA GLY A 26 -1.63 9.92 -8.16
C GLY A 26 -0.25 9.36 -8.52
N CYS A 27 0.79 9.67 -7.73
CA CYS A 27 2.16 9.25 -8.03
C CYS A 27 2.39 7.76 -7.69
N GLY A 28 1.81 6.84 -8.48
CA GLY A 28 1.85 5.39 -8.23
C GLY A 28 3.26 4.81 -8.03
N TRP A 29 4.28 5.42 -8.66
CA TRP A 29 5.70 5.08 -8.47
C TRP A 29 6.21 5.23 -7.03
N LEU A 30 5.53 6.04 -6.20
CA LEU A 30 5.86 6.18 -4.79
C LEU A 30 5.38 4.99 -3.94
N ALA A 31 4.47 4.14 -4.44
CA ALA A 31 3.95 3.02 -3.67
C ALA A 31 5.05 1.98 -3.31
N PRO A 32 5.88 1.47 -4.25
CA PRO A 32 7.02 0.64 -3.89
C PRO A 32 8.00 1.33 -2.95
N LEU A 33 8.20 2.66 -3.10
CA LEU A 33 9.10 3.44 -2.25
C LEU A 33 8.56 3.54 -0.81
N ALA A 34 7.28 3.82 -0.63
CA ALA A 34 6.62 3.88 0.68
C ALA A 34 6.78 2.56 1.44
N MET A 35 6.56 1.43 0.75
CA MET A 35 6.72 0.09 1.33
C MET A 35 8.20 -0.24 1.62
N THR A 36 9.12 0.25 0.80
CA THR A 36 10.58 0.19 1.06
C THR A 36 10.92 0.90 2.37
N MET A 37 10.41 2.12 2.56
CA MET A 37 10.64 2.92 3.76
C MET A 37 10.04 2.27 5.01
N LEU A 38 8.81 1.74 4.91
CA LEU A 38 8.18 0.97 6.00
C LEU A 38 9.02 -0.25 6.38
N TRP A 39 9.44 -1.06 5.41
CA TRP A 39 10.29 -2.22 5.64
C TRP A 39 11.59 -1.85 6.34
N LEU A 40 12.28 -0.81 5.86
CA LEU A 40 13.53 -0.35 6.46
C LEU A 40 13.32 0.16 7.89
N ALA A 41 12.18 0.77 8.20
CA ALA A 41 11.84 1.28 9.53
C ALA A 41 11.56 0.15 10.55
N VAL A 42 10.92 -0.94 10.11
CA VAL A 42 10.44 -2.00 11.03
C VAL A 42 11.24 -3.30 11.00
N ARG A 43 12.00 -3.59 9.93
CA ARG A 43 12.72 -4.87 9.79
C ARG A 43 13.61 -5.17 10.99
N GLY A 44 13.43 -6.36 11.57
CA GLY A 44 14.20 -6.83 12.71
C GLY A 44 14.07 -6.01 14.00
N SER A 45 13.09 -5.11 14.09
CA SER A 45 12.77 -4.36 15.31
C SER A 45 11.92 -5.20 16.27
N SER A 46 11.80 -4.75 17.53
CA SER A 46 10.86 -5.36 18.48
C SER A 46 9.42 -5.07 18.07
N TRP A 47 8.45 -5.88 18.53
CA TRP A 47 7.04 -5.64 18.23
C TRP A 47 6.55 -4.25 18.69
N ARG A 48 7.06 -3.74 19.83
CA ARG A 48 6.75 -2.40 20.34
C ARG A 48 7.27 -1.29 19.43
N ALA A 49 8.50 -1.44 18.94
CA ALA A 49 9.09 -0.50 18.01
C ALA A 49 8.39 -0.53 16.64
N ALA A 50 8.06 -1.72 16.15
CA ALA A 50 7.28 -1.88 14.92
C ALA A 50 5.88 -1.27 15.05
N LEU A 51 5.23 -1.43 16.20
CA LEU A 51 3.93 -0.84 16.48
C LEU A 51 4.00 0.70 16.48
N LEU A 52 4.97 1.30 17.17
CA LEU A 52 5.13 2.76 17.21
C LEU A 52 5.43 3.33 15.81
N ARG A 53 6.38 2.73 15.10
CA ARG A 53 6.77 3.18 13.76
C ARG A 53 5.66 2.96 12.74
N GLY A 54 4.96 1.82 12.83
CA GLY A 54 3.77 1.52 12.05
C GLY A 54 2.63 2.49 12.32
N ALA A 55 2.44 2.91 13.58
CA ALA A 55 1.46 3.93 13.94
C ALA A 55 1.83 5.30 13.36
N CYS A 56 3.11 5.69 13.35
CA CYS A 56 3.56 6.92 12.67
C CYS A 56 3.33 6.86 11.17
N PHE A 57 3.68 5.75 10.52
CA PHE A 57 3.42 5.53 9.09
C PHE A 57 1.91 5.58 8.80
N GLY A 58 1.10 4.86 9.58
CA GLY A 58 -0.35 4.78 9.42
C GLY A 58 -1.04 6.12 9.67
N ALA A 59 -0.61 6.89 10.67
CA ALA A 59 -1.15 8.22 10.95
C ALA A 59 -0.83 9.21 9.82
N ALA A 60 0.40 9.22 9.31
CA ALA A 60 0.77 10.04 8.16
C ALA A 60 0.00 9.64 6.90
N PHE A 61 -0.12 8.34 6.63
CA PHE A 61 -0.82 7.84 5.46
C PHE A 61 -2.33 8.09 5.53
N MET A 62 -3.02 7.55 6.53
CA MET A 62 -4.48 7.62 6.64
C MET A 62 -4.95 9.03 6.98
N GLY A 63 -4.18 9.79 7.77
CA GLY A 63 -4.52 11.17 8.08
C GLY A 63 -4.56 12.03 6.81
N VAL A 64 -3.50 11.98 6.00
CA VAL A 64 -3.43 12.76 4.75
C VAL A 64 -4.42 12.25 3.72
N LEU A 65 -4.48 10.93 3.49
CA LEU A 65 -5.37 10.32 2.49
C LEU A 65 -6.84 10.63 2.76
N LEU A 66 -7.26 10.64 4.02
CA LEU A 66 -8.66 10.80 4.41
C LEU A 66 -9.02 12.25 4.73
N TRP A 67 -8.09 13.21 4.60
CA TRP A 67 -8.31 14.60 5.03
C TRP A 67 -9.55 15.24 4.38
N TRP A 68 -9.85 14.89 3.13
CA TRP A 68 -11.03 15.39 2.41
C TRP A 68 -12.36 15.03 3.08
N LEU A 69 -12.40 14.01 3.95
CA LEU A 69 -13.61 13.65 4.70
C LEU A 69 -13.94 14.65 5.81
N VAL A 70 -12.98 15.48 6.25
CA VAL A 70 -13.22 16.47 7.31
C VAL A 70 -14.41 17.37 6.96
N ASP A 71 -14.51 17.79 5.70
CA ASP A 71 -15.60 18.65 5.22
C ASP A 71 -16.96 17.94 5.16
N SER A 72 -16.97 16.61 5.10
CA SER A 72 -18.19 15.79 4.98
C SER A 72 -18.71 15.26 6.31
N ILE A 73 -17.82 14.81 7.20
CA ILE A 73 -18.18 14.12 8.47
C ILE A 73 -17.72 14.87 9.72
N GLY A 74 -17.01 15.99 9.56
CA GLY A 74 -16.43 16.76 10.65
C GLY A 74 -15.13 16.17 11.19
N TRP A 75 -14.35 17.02 11.86
CA TRP A 75 -12.98 16.69 12.29
C TRP A 75 -12.91 15.55 13.32
N VAL A 76 -13.90 15.43 14.23
CA VAL A 76 -13.92 14.37 15.27
C VAL A 76 -14.08 13.00 14.64
N ALA A 77 -15.06 12.86 13.72
CA ALA A 77 -15.33 11.60 13.06
C ALA A 77 -14.17 11.20 12.13
N TRP A 78 -13.58 12.17 11.42
CA TRP A 78 -12.36 11.95 10.66
C TRP A 78 -11.21 11.44 11.54
N ALA A 79 -10.96 12.07 12.69
CA ALA A 79 -9.86 11.69 13.56
C ALA A 79 -10.03 10.26 14.10
N LEU A 80 -11.25 9.88 14.50
CA LEU A 80 -11.58 8.52 14.93
C LEU A 80 -11.38 7.52 13.79
N LEU A 81 -11.87 7.83 12.59
CA LEU A 81 -11.74 6.98 11.42
C LEU A 81 -10.26 6.80 11.04
N ALA A 82 -9.52 7.90 10.83
CA ALA A 82 -8.12 7.88 10.46
C ALA A 82 -7.27 7.13 11.51
N SER A 83 -7.54 7.34 12.80
CA SER A 83 -6.86 6.59 13.88
C SER A 83 -7.17 5.10 13.82
N THR A 84 -8.44 4.73 13.61
CA THR A 84 -8.86 3.33 13.50
C THR A 84 -8.20 2.63 12.31
N GLN A 85 -8.14 3.29 11.15
CA GLN A 85 -7.43 2.78 9.98
C GLN A 85 -5.91 2.75 10.20
N GLY A 86 -5.36 3.76 10.88
CA GLY A 86 -3.96 3.83 11.25
C GLY A 86 -3.52 2.70 12.19
N VAL A 87 -4.39 2.28 13.13
CA VAL A 87 -4.13 1.11 13.99
C VAL A 87 -4.02 -0.17 13.16
N ALA A 88 -4.89 -0.38 12.19
CA ALA A 88 -4.77 -1.53 11.29
C ALA A 88 -3.44 -1.49 10.51
N VAL A 89 -3.03 -0.33 10.00
CA VAL A 89 -1.71 -0.17 9.36
C VAL A 89 -0.56 -0.47 10.33
N ALA A 90 -0.67 -0.06 11.59
CA ALA A 90 0.32 -0.37 12.62
C ALA A 90 0.42 -1.87 12.91
N VAL A 91 -0.72 -2.58 12.93
CA VAL A 91 -0.77 -4.05 13.06
C VAL A 91 -0.10 -4.72 11.85
N ALA A 92 -0.36 -4.24 10.64
CA ALA A 92 0.31 -4.74 9.44
C ALA A 92 1.84 -4.58 9.55
N ALA A 93 2.32 -3.43 10.03
CA ALA A 93 3.74 -3.17 10.22
C ALA A 93 4.40 -4.10 11.27
N VAL A 94 3.67 -4.48 12.33
CA VAL A 94 4.12 -5.51 13.28
C VAL A 94 4.25 -6.87 12.58
N GLY A 95 3.27 -7.25 11.76
CA GLY A 95 3.32 -8.45 10.93
C GLY A 95 4.53 -8.47 9.99
N VAL A 96 4.77 -7.37 9.27
CA VAL A 96 5.94 -7.18 8.41
C VAL A 96 7.24 -7.36 9.20
N SER A 97 7.36 -6.75 10.38
CA SER A 97 8.53 -6.91 11.24
C SER A 97 8.76 -8.37 11.64
N ALA A 98 7.69 -9.07 12.06
CA ALA A 98 7.76 -10.46 12.51
C ALA A 98 8.25 -11.42 11.43
N VAL A 99 7.79 -11.24 10.19
CA VAL A 99 8.14 -12.12 9.06
C VAL A 99 9.40 -11.69 8.31
N SER A 100 9.93 -10.49 8.59
CA SER A 100 11.09 -9.91 7.88
C SER A 100 12.36 -10.78 7.92
N ARG A 101 12.47 -11.66 8.93
CA ARG A 101 13.61 -12.55 9.14
C ARG A 101 13.41 -13.95 8.55
N LEU A 102 12.27 -14.26 7.96
CA LEU A 102 12.02 -15.53 7.28
C LEU A 102 12.71 -15.59 5.90
N PRO A 103 13.03 -16.79 5.39
CA PRO A 103 13.36 -16.96 3.97
C PRO A 103 12.19 -16.47 3.10
N GLY A 104 12.47 -15.67 2.08
CA GLY A 104 11.41 -15.01 1.30
C GLY A 104 10.65 -13.92 2.06
N GLY A 105 11.22 -13.35 3.13
CA GLY A 105 10.60 -12.35 4.00
C GLY A 105 9.75 -11.25 3.31
N PRO A 106 10.17 -10.66 2.17
CA PRO A 106 9.34 -9.70 1.44
C PRO A 106 7.96 -10.23 1.02
N VAL A 107 7.89 -11.50 0.59
CA VAL A 107 6.64 -12.15 0.16
C VAL A 107 5.70 -12.32 1.36
N TRP A 108 6.23 -12.79 2.49
CA TRP A 108 5.45 -12.91 3.72
C TRP A 108 4.99 -11.55 4.25
N ALA A 109 5.81 -10.50 4.10
CA ALA A 109 5.42 -9.15 4.46
C ALA A 109 4.32 -8.60 3.56
N GLY A 110 4.39 -8.86 2.24
CA GLY A 110 3.30 -8.57 1.31
C GLY A 110 2.01 -9.29 1.73
N ALA A 111 2.10 -10.57 2.09
CA ALA A 111 0.95 -11.35 2.53
C ALA A 111 0.35 -10.82 3.83
N ALA A 112 1.19 -10.46 4.81
CA ALA A 112 0.75 -9.83 6.05
C ALA A 112 0.06 -8.49 5.80
N TRP A 113 0.62 -7.66 4.90
CA TRP A 113 -0.01 -6.40 4.50
C TRP A 113 -1.38 -6.63 3.86
N SER A 114 -1.45 -7.48 2.84
CA SER A 114 -2.69 -7.78 2.11
C SER A 114 -3.76 -8.41 3.00
N LEU A 115 -3.38 -9.25 3.96
CA LEU A 115 -4.31 -9.81 4.94
C LEU A 115 -4.95 -8.72 5.78
N VAL A 116 -4.14 -7.83 6.37
CA VAL A 116 -4.66 -6.74 7.20
C VAL A 116 -5.45 -5.74 6.37
N GLU A 117 -5.02 -5.42 5.15
CA GLU A 117 -5.76 -4.55 4.23
C GLU A 117 -7.15 -5.15 3.88
N THR A 118 -7.21 -6.46 3.64
CA THR A 118 -8.47 -7.16 3.35
C THR A 118 -9.42 -7.10 4.54
N ILE A 119 -8.92 -7.38 5.75
CA ILE A 119 -9.71 -7.28 6.99
C ILE A 119 -10.21 -5.84 7.17
N ARG A 120 -9.31 -4.86 7.04
CA ARG A 120 -9.58 -3.42 7.19
C ARG A 120 -10.64 -2.91 6.20
N SER A 121 -10.69 -3.52 5.02
CA SER A 121 -11.67 -3.20 3.98
C SER A 121 -13.09 -3.63 4.32
N ALA A 122 -13.28 -4.52 5.32
CA ALA A 122 -14.59 -5.01 5.77
C ALA A 122 -14.90 -4.66 7.25
N TRP A 123 -13.87 -4.44 8.07
CA TRP A 123 -13.99 -4.21 9.50
C TRP A 123 -12.82 -3.38 10.03
N PRO A 124 -13.00 -2.46 10.99
CA PRO A 124 -14.22 -2.16 11.76
C PRO A 124 -15.17 -1.18 11.06
N LEU A 125 -16.37 -1.01 11.63
CA LEU A 125 -17.39 -0.03 11.21
C LEU A 125 -17.94 -0.23 9.77
N GLY A 126 -18.07 -1.48 9.33
CA GLY A 126 -18.50 -1.82 7.96
C GLY A 126 -17.38 -1.79 6.92
N GLY A 127 -16.16 -1.43 7.34
CA GLY A 127 -14.98 -1.42 6.49
C GLY A 127 -14.74 -0.10 5.77
N MET A 128 -13.48 0.18 5.46
CA MET A 128 -13.05 1.41 4.76
C MET A 128 -12.02 1.04 3.69
N PRO A 129 -12.46 0.66 2.48
CA PRO A 129 -11.56 0.18 1.42
C PRO A 129 -10.74 1.30 0.74
N TRP A 130 -10.83 2.54 1.20
CA TRP A 130 -9.94 3.61 0.74
C TRP A 130 -8.49 3.32 1.10
N GLY A 131 -7.57 3.64 0.20
CA GLY A 131 -6.14 3.41 0.40
C GLY A 131 -5.71 1.96 0.19
N ARG A 132 -6.49 1.16 -0.55
CA ARG A 132 -6.08 -0.19 -0.96
C ARG A 132 -4.92 -0.09 -1.94
N TRP A 133 -3.87 -0.85 -1.66
CA TRP A 133 -2.60 -0.72 -2.36
C TRP A 133 -2.71 -0.96 -3.86
N GLY A 134 -3.62 -1.85 -4.29
CA GLY A 134 -3.85 -2.13 -5.71
C GLY A 134 -4.35 -0.94 -6.53
N VAL A 135 -4.94 0.08 -5.91
CA VAL A 135 -5.37 1.30 -6.63
C VAL A 135 -4.17 2.11 -7.11
N THR A 136 -3.03 2.04 -6.42
CA THR A 136 -1.77 2.71 -6.83
C THR A 136 -1.17 2.15 -8.12
N ALA A 137 -1.79 1.10 -8.68
CA ALA A 137 -1.41 0.51 -9.96
C ALA A 137 -1.91 1.27 -11.17
N LEU A 138 -2.96 2.09 -11.02
CA LEU A 138 -3.50 2.87 -12.13
C LEU A 138 -2.45 3.81 -12.70
N GLU A 139 -2.38 3.90 -14.02
CA GLU A 139 -1.43 4.72 -14.78
C GLU A 139 0.05 4.36 -14.53
N THR A 140 0.32 3.10 -14.18
CA THR A 140 1.69 2.58 -13.98
C THR A 140 1.94 1.30 -14.78
N PRO A 141 3.19 0.87 -14.97
CA PRO A 141 3.50 -0.37 -15.70
C PRO A 141 2.95 -1.65 -15.08
N TRP A 142 2.48 -1.62 -13.83
CA TRP A 142 1.83 -2.76 -13.18
C TRP A 142 0.29 -2.66 -13.21
N GLU A 143 -0.29 -1.71 -13.94
CA GLU A 143 -1.73 -1.62 -14.18
C GLU A 143 -2.27 -2.87 -14.88
N ASP A 144 -1.51 -3.42 -15.83
CA ASP A 144 -1.88 -4.60 -16.62
C ASP A 144 -2.01 -5.88 -15.77
N LEU A 145 -1.61 -5.86 -14.50
CA LEU A 145 -1.88 -6.95 -13.56
C LEU A 145 -3.32 -6.93 -13.03
N LEU A 146 -4.00 -5.79 -13.05
CA LEU A 146 -5.34 -5.62 -12.49
C LEU A 146 -6.36 -6.61 -13.07
N PRO A 147 -6.43 -6.87 -14.40
CA PRO A 147 -7.36 -7.84 -14.96
C PRO A 147 -7.13 -9.28 -14.49
N TYR A 148 -5.89 -9.63 -14.11
CA TYR A 148 -5.51 -10.99 -13.73
C TYR A 148 -5.58 -11.22 -12.22
N ALA A 149 -5.04 -10.27 -11.45
CA ALA A 149 -4.83 -10.40 -10.02
C ALA A 149 -5.85 -9.61 -9.18
N GLY A 150 -6.65 -8.76 -9.83
CA GLY A 150 -7.54 -7.82 -9.18
C GLY A 150 -6.79 -6.81 -8.30
N ILE A 151 -7.56 -6.01 -7.54
CA ILE A 151 -7.00 -4.98 -6.64
C ILE A 151 -6.14 -5.63 -5.54
N SER A 152 -6.61 -6.71 -4.90
CA SER A 152 -5.84 -7.36 -3.81
C SER A 152 -4.53 -7.96 -4.29
N GLY A 153 -4.55 -8.70 -5.40
CA GLY A 153 -3.36 -9.37 -5.91
C GLY A 153 -2.35 -8.40 -6.50
N THR A 154 -2.81 -7.36 -7.20
CA THR A 154 -1.92 -6.30 -7.70
C THR A 154 -1.31 -5.52 -6.55
N GLY A 155 -2.11 -5.18 -5.52
CA GLY A 155 -1.61 -4.53 -4.30
C GLY A 155 -0.56 -5.38 -3.57
N PHE A 156 -0.76 -6.70 -3.49
CA PHE A 156 0.22 -7.63 -2.96
C PHE A 156 1.55 -7.59 -3.74
N VAL A 157 1.50 -7.59 -5.07
CA VAL A 157 2.70 -7.51 -5.92
C VAL A 157 3.45 -6.22 -5.69
N VAL A 158 2.76 -5.07 -5.71
CA VAL A 158 3.37 -3.74 -5.50
C VAL A 158 3.98 -3.61 -4.11
N ALA A 159 3.28 -4.09 -3.06
CA ALA A 159 3.80 -4.07 -1.70
C ALA A 159 5.04 -4.97 -1.55
N THR A 160 4.97 -6.19 -2.09
CA THR A 160 6.08 -7.15 -2.09
C THR A 160 7.30 -6.58 -2.83
N ALA A 161 7.11 -5.89 -3.95
CA ALA A 161 8.18 -5.23 -4.68
C ALA A 161 8.89 -4.19 -3.80
N GLY A 162 8.14 -3.33 -3.10
CA GLY A 162 8.72 -2.37 -2.16
C GLY A 162 9.48 -3.03 -1.00
N PHE A 163 8.93 -4.09 -0.42
CA PHE A 163 9.63 -4.85 0.63
C PHE A 163 10.89 -5.55 0.11
N ALA A 164 10.89 -6.03 -1.13
CA ALA A 164 12.05 -6.63 -1.77
C ALA A 164 13.13 -5.57 -2.05
N LEU A 165 12.77 -4.36 -2.53
CA LEU A 165 13.68 -3.22 -2.65
C LEU A 165 14.37 -2.92 -1.31
N GLY A 166 13.59 -2.83 -0.21
CA GLY A 166 14.14 -2.61 1.13
C GLY A 166 15.03 -3.75 1.63
N GLY A 167 14.74 -4.99 1.23
CA GLY A 167 15.57 -6.16 1.51
C GLY A 167 16.94 -6.12 0.81
N MET A 168 16.99 -5.60 -0.43
CA MET A 168 18.23 -5.43 -1.21
C MET A 168 19.17 -4.36 -0.64
N VAL A 169 18.66 -3.38 0.09
CA VAL A 169 19.50 -2.42 0.82
C VAL A 169 20.24 -3.09 1.99
N GLY A 170 19.77 -4.25 2.47
CA GLY A 170 20.34 -5.00 3.61
C GLY A 170 21.34 -6.11 3.26
N ARG A 171 21.64 -6.94 4.26
CA ARG A 171 22.56 -8.10 4.15
C ARG A 171 21.94 -9.32 3.45
N ARG A 172 20.63 -9.30 3.16
CA ARG A 172 19.89 -10.43 2.56
C ARG A 172 19.52 -10.19 1.09
N ARG A 173 20.49 -9.68 0.31
CA ARG A 173 20.26 -9.23 -1.08
C ARG A 173 19.77 -10.34 -2.01
N GLY A 174 20.34 -11.54 -1.93
CA GLY A 174 20.05 -12.62 -2.89
C GLY A 174 18.58 -13.04 -2.92
N GLY A 175 17.99 -13.33 -1.75
CA GLY A 175 16.57 -13.71 -1.67
C GLY A 175 15.63 -12.60 -2.12
N SER A 176 15.92 -11.34 -1.76
CA SER A 176 15.12 -10.19 -2.18
C SER A 176 15.26 -9.89 -3.68
N ALA A 177 16.45 -10.08 -4.26
CA ALA A 177 16.68 -9.93 -5.69
C ALA A 177 15.92 -11.01 -6.48
N ALA A 178 15.93 -12.27 -6.02
CA ALA A 178 15.15 -13.33 -6.65
C ALA A 178 13.64 -13.03 -6.64
N VAL A 179 13.11 -12.54 -5.52
CA VAL A 179 11.72 -12.08 -5.43
C VAL A 179 11.46 -10.94 -6.43
N MET A 180 12.31 -9.92 -6.46
CA MET A 180 12.17 -8.79 -7.38
C MET A 180 12.16 -9.25 -8.84
N VAL A 181 13.09 -10.13 -9.23
CA VAL A 181 13.15 -10.70 -10.57
C VAL A 181 11.85 -11.44 -10.91
N GLY A 182 11.32 -12.25 -9.98
CA GLY A 182 10.04 -12.94 -10.17
C GLY A 182 8.86 -11.98 -10.38
N LEU A 183 8.80 -10.88 -9.61
CA LEU A 183 7.75 -9.87 -9.77
C LEU A 183 7.87 -9.10 -11.08
N VAL A 184 9.09 -8.70 -11.47
CA VAL A 184 9.35 -8.05 -12.75
C VAL A 184 8.99 -8.99 -13.90
N ALA A 185 9.31 -10.28 -13.81
CA ALA A 185 8.91 -11.27 -14.81
C ALA A 185 7.38 -11.43 -14.89
N ALA A 186 6.68 -11.41 -13.75
CA ALA A 186 5.22 -11.48 -13.71
C ALA A 186 4.55 -10.25 -14.35
N VAL A 187 5.06 -9.05 -14.09
CA VAL A 187 4.63 -7.82 -14.76
C VAL A 187 4.98 -7.87 -16.25
N ALA A 188 6.19 -8.28 -16.63
CA ALA A 188 6.57 -8.38 -18.03
C ALA A 188 5.73 -9.41 -18.79
N ALA A 189 5.27 -10.48 -18.15
CA ALA A 189 4.42 -11.48 -18.77
C ALA A 189 3.05 -10.93 -19.23
N THR A 190 2.51 -9.87 -18.60
CA THR A 190 1.26 -9.24 -19.05
C THR A 190 1.43 -8.54 -20.40
N THR A 191 2.65 -8.13 -20.76
CA THR A 191 2.93 -7.58 -22.09
C THR A 191 2.93 -8.66 -23.18
N ALA A 192 3.29 -9.89 -22.83
CA ALA A 192 3.29 -11.04 -23.74
C ALA A 192 1.88 -11.63 -23.92
N VAL A 193 1.04 -11.54 -22.90
CA VAL A 193 -0.35 -11.99 -22.93
C VAL A 193 -1.23 -10.81 -22.49
N PRO A 194 -1.54 -9.85 -23.37
CA PRO A 194 -2.35 -8.69 -23.01
C PRO A 194 -3.81 -9.11 -22.79
N TYR A 195 -4.46 -8.55 -21.76
CA TYR A 195 -5.87 -8.78 -21.53
C TYR A 195 -6.70 -7.92 -22.48
N VAL A 196 -7.48 -8.56 -23.35
CA VAL A 196 -8.41 -7.88 -24.26
C VAL A 196 -9.82 -8.31 -23.91
N ALA A 197 -10.66 -7.35 -23.52
CA ALA A 197 -12.07 -7.62 -23.26
C ALA A 197 -12.80 -7.99 -24.56
N PRO A 198 -13.60 -9.07 -24.59
CA PRO A 198 -14.39 -9.42 -25.76
C PRO A 198 -15.36 -8.28 -26.12
N THR A 199 -15.29 -7.77 -27.34
CA THR A 199 -16.19 -6.71 -27.82
C THR A 199 -17.30 -7.33 -28.66
N GLN A 200 -18.56 -7.25 -28.20
CA GLN A 200 -19.72 -7.83 -28.91
C GLN A 200 -20.53 -6.83 -29.75
N GLY A 201 -20.28 -5.52 -29.59
CA GLY A 201 -20.99 -4.46 -30.31
C GLY A 201 -20.63 -3.07 -29.78
N THR A 202 -21.22 -2.03 -30.37
CA THR A 202 -21.00 -0.63 -29.97
C THR A 202 -22.34 0.05 -29.72
N PHE A 203 -22.49 0.70 -28.56
CA PHE A 203 -23.67 1.48 -28.19
C PHE A 203 -23.25 2.91 -27.85
N ARG A 204 -24.10 3.90 -28.19
CA ARG A 204 -23.88 5.31 -27.84
C ARG A 204 -24.65 5.63 -26.56
N ILE A 205 -23.94 6.08 -25.52
CA ILE A 205 -24.49 6.44 -24.21
C ILE A 205 -24.27 7.93 -23.99
N ALA A 206 -25.29 8.65 -23.51
CA ALA A 206 -25.17 10.03 -23.07
C ALA A 206 -25.29 10.10 -21.54
N ALA A 207 -24.31 10.69 -20.87
CA ALA A 207 -24.33 10.94 -19.43
C ALA A 207 -24.64 12.43 -19.20
N CYS A 208 -25.88 12.74 -18.81
CA CYS A 208 -26.30 14.11 -18.50
C CYS A 208 -26.00 14.42 -17.02
N VAL A 209 -24.98 15.23 -16.75
CA VAL A 209 -24.65 15.69 -15.39
C VAL A 209 -25.36 17.02 -15.13
N GLY A 210 -26.44 16.99 -14.34
CA GLY A 210 -27.15 18.19 -13.91
C GLY A 210 -26.52 18.77 -12.64
N TRP A 211 -26.04 20.01 -12.71
CA TRP A 211 -25.63 20.78 -11.53
C TRP A 211 -26.76 21.71 -11.10
N ARG A 212 -27.24 21.60 -9.86
CA ARG A 212 -28.10 22.63 -9.25
C ARG A 212 -27.17 23.64 -8.59
N ALA A 213 -27.07 24.83 -9.18
CA ALA A 213 -26.51 25.98 -8.47
C ALA A 213 -27.43 26.27 -7.28
N GLY A 214 -26.90 26.13 -6.06
CA GLY A 214 -27.53 26.57 -4.83
C GLY A 214 -27.41 28.07 -4.66
#